data_AF-A0A7S3X508-F1
#
_entry.id   AF-A0A7S3X508-F1
#
_cell.length_a   1.000
_cell.length_b   1.000
_cell.length_c   1.000
_cell.angle_alpha   90.00
_cell.angle_beta   90.00
_cell.angle_gamma   90.00
#
_symmetry.space_group_name_H-M   'P 1'
#
loop_
_entity.id
_entity.type
_entity.pdbx_description
1 polymer ?
#
loop_
_entity_poly.entity_id
_entity_poly.type
_entity_poly.pdbx_seq_one_letter_code
_entity_poly.pdbx_strand_id
1 'polypeptide(L)'
;LAKLLLLGYFCLRAYRIRLHAVTTFGMVIHEFDPWFNYRATEYLAEHGYKKFFKWYDYMSWYPIGRPIGTTIYPGMQFAAVWIWEAMKMLPETKIKMPKHILNQIPKWLQLYFPNRGRMLSFSPMSLNE
;
A
#
# COMPACT_ATOMS: atom_id res chain seq x y z
N LEU A 1 27.77 -1.04 16.35
CA LEU A 1 27.64 -1.50 14.94
C LEU A 1 26.97 -2.87 14.82
N ALA A 2 27.51 -3.94 15.41
CA ALA A 2 26.94 -5.29 15.32
C ALA A 2 25.44 -5.40 15.71
N LYS A 3 25.02 -4.72 16.79
CA LYS A 3 23.60 -4.68 17.22
C LYS A 3 22.67 -4.04 16.18
N LEU A 4 23.14 -2.99 15.50
CA LEU A 4 22.36 -2.31 14.45
C LEU A 4 22.25 -3.19 13.20
N LEU A 5 23.34 -3.89 12.83
CA LEU A 5 23.32 -4.87 11.74
C LEU A 5 22.37 -6.02 12.04
N LEU A 6 22.38 -6.52 13.26
CA LEU A 6 21.48 -7.57 13.71
C LEU A 6 20.01 -7.11 13.69
N LEU A 7 19.72 -5.89 14.17
CA LEU A 7 18.37 -5.31 14.09
C LEU A 7 17.90 -5.18 12.64
N GLY A 8 18.75 -4.63 11.76
CA GLY A 8 18.46 -4.52 10.33
C GLY A 8 18.18 -5.87 9.68
N TYR A 9 18.95 -6.91 10.06
CA TYR A 9 18.71 -8.28 9.62
C TYR A 9 17.32 -8.78 10.05
N PHE A 10 16.93 -8.60 11.32
CA PHE A 10 15.61 -9.02 11.80
C PHE A 10 14.47 -8.26 11.11
N CYS A 11 14.59 -6.94 10.92
CA CYS A 11 13.61 -6.16 10.18
C CYS A 11 13.44 -6.67 8.74
N LEU A 12 14.54 -6.95 8.04
CA LEU A 12 14.51 -7.48 6.68
C LEU A 12 13.85 -8.87 6.62
N ARG A 13 14.14 -9.76 7.58
CA ARG A 13 13.49 -11.07 7.69
C ARG A 13 11.99 -10.94 7.96
N ALA A 14 11.60 -10.07 8.88
CA ALA A 14 10.20 -9.83 9.23
C ALA A 14 9.38 -9.27 8.06
N TYR A 15 9.98 -8.39 7.25
CA TYR A 15 9.39 -7.86 6.02
C TYR A 15 9.20 -8.95 4.96
N ARG A 16 10.24 -9.74 4.68
CA ARG A 16 10.20 -10.81 3.67
C ARG A 16 9.15 -11.88 3.97
N ILE A 17 9.00 -12.28 5.24
CA ILE A 17 8.00 -13.28 5.63
C ILE A 17 6.58 -12.75 5.38
N ARG A 18 6.29 -11.49 5.70
CA ARG A 18 4.96 -10.89 5.50
C ARG A 18 4.60 -10.68 4.02
N LEU A 19 5.60 -10.48 3.17
CA LEU A 19 5.39 -10.38 1.72
C LEU A 19 5.24 -11.72 1.00
N HIS A 20 5.41 -12.86 1.68
CA HIS A 20 5.36 -14.16 1.04
C HIS A 20 4.06 -14.39 0.25
N ALA A 21 2.91 -14.09 0.85
CA ALA A 21 1.61 -14.22 0.20
C ALA A 21 1.51 -13.36 -1.07
N VAL A 22 2.00 -12.12 -1.01
CA VAL A 22 2.00 -11.20 -2.16
C VAL A 22 2.89 -11.72 -3.30
N THR A 23 4.06 -12.28 -2.98
CA THR A 23 4.98 -12.80 -4.00
C THR A 23 4.49 -14.09 -4.66
N THR A 24 3.71 -14.91 -3.93
CA THR A 24 3.27 -16.22 -4.38
C THR A 24 1.89 -16.17 -5.04
N PHE A 25 0.95 -15.40 -4.48
CA PHE A 25 -0.45 -15.35 -4.91
C PHE A 25 -0.85 -14.03 -5.59
N GLY A 26 0.01 -13.01 -5.53
CA GLY A 26 -0.22 -11.71 -6.16
C GLY A 26 -0.69 -10.63 -5.19
N MET A 27 -0.80 -9.40 -5.70
CA MET A 27 -1.25 -8.22 -4.93
C MET A 27 -2.78 -8.18 -4.88
N VAL A 28 -3.37 -8.89 -3.92
CA VAL A 28 -4.82 -8.91 -3.67
C VAL A 28 -5.07 -8.79 -2.17
N ILE A 29 -6.16 -8.13 -1.78
CA ILE A 29 -6.61 -8.10 -0.38
C ILE A 29 -7.11 -9.49 -0.02
N HIS A 30 -6.45 -10.11 0.96
CA HIS A 30 -6.85 -11.40 1.49
C HIS A 30 -7.93 -11.25 2.57
N GLU A 31 -8.68 -12.32 2.76
CA GLU A 31 -9.78 -12.42 3.75
C GLU A 31 -10.94 -11.45 3.46
N PHE A 32 -11.98 -11.52 4.29
CA PHE A 32 -13.24 -10.78 4.07
C PHE A 32 -13.24 -9.41 4.76
N ASP A 33 -12.79 -9.35 6.02
CA ASP A 33 -12.87 -8.14 6.85
C ASP A 33 -12.12 -6.93 6.27
N PRO A 34 -10.91 -7.08 5.68
CA PRO A 34 -10.15 -5.92 5.20
C PRO A 34 -10.79 -5.19 4.02
N TRP A 35 -11.71 -5.83 3.26
CA TRP A 35 -12.42 -5.19 2.16
C TRP A 35 -13.26 -3.99 2.60
N PHE A 36 -13.86 -4.06 3.79
CA PHE A 36 -14.59 -2.92 4.35
C PHE A 36 -13.65 -1.74 4.62
N ASN A 37 -12.47 -2.01 5.22
CA ASN A 37 -11.49 -0.98 5.51
C ASN A 37 -10.94 -0.34 4.23
N TYR A 38 -10.71 -1.14 3.20
CA TYR A 38 -10.31 -0.66 1.88
C TYR A 38 -11.36 0.27 1.27
N ARG A 39 -12.64 -0.15 1.19
CA ARG A 39 -13.73 0.68 0.66
C ARG A 39 -13.91 1.98 1.45
N ALA A 40 -13.77 1.93 2.77
CA ALA A 40 -13.82 3.14 3.60
C ALA A 40 -12.65 4.09 3.31
N THR A 41 -11.46 3.54 3.05
CA THR A 41 -10.28 4.32 2.68
C THR A 41 -10.45 4.96 1.29
N GLU A 42 -10.96 4.20 0.33
CA GLU A 42 -11.29 4.67 -1.02
C GLU A 42 -12.31 5.82 -0.97
N TYR A 43 -13.43 5.63 -0.24
CA TYR A 43 -14.42 6.69 -0.02
C TYR A 43 -13.79 7.94 0.62
N LEU A 44 -12.91 7.77 1.62
CA LEU A 44 -12.20 8.87 2.27
C LEU A 44 -11.30 9.63 1.29
N ALA A 45 -10.55 8.91 0.45
CA ALA A 45 -9.65 9.49 -0.54
C ALA A 45 -10.42 10.32 -1.58
N GLU A 46 -11.57 9.82 -2.05
CA GLU A 46 -12.37 10.46 -3.08
C GLU A 46 -13.22 11.63 -2.55
N HIS A 47 -13.83 11.47 -1.38
CA HIS A 47 -14.85 12.40 -0.88
C HIS A 47 -14.32 13.36 0.21
N GLY A 48 -13.17 13.03 0.80
CA GLY A 48 -12.54 13.78 1.87
C GLY A 48 -13.19 13.57 3.25
N TYR A 49 -12.48 13.99 4.29
CA TYR A 49 -12.84 13.71 5.69
C TYR A 49 -14.20 14.27 6.12
N LYS A 50 -14.60 15.46 5.63
CA LYS A 50 -15.87 16.10 6.02
C LYS A 50 -17.08 15.27 5.60
N LYS A 51 -17.01 14.67 4.41
CA LYS A 51 -18.06 13.78 3.90
C LYS A 51 -17.96 12.40 4.55
N PHE A 52 -16.75 11.91 4.79
CA PHE A 52 -16.52 10.64 5.49
C PHE A 52 -17.22 10.56 6.85
N PHE A 53 -17.10 11.58 7.70
CA PHE A 53 -17.77 11.59 9.01
C PHE A 53 -19.30 11.69 8.94
N LYS A 54 -19.86 12.13 7.80
CA LYS A 54 -21.30 12.19 7.55
C LYS A 54 -21.78 11.04 6.68
N TRP A 55 -20.91 10.07 6.37
CA TRP A 55 -21.21 9.02 5.41
C TRP A 55 -22.20 8.01 6.00
N TYR A 56 -23.32 7.87 5.30
CA TYR A 56 -24.30 6.81 5.50
C TYR A 56 -24.24 5.86 4.30
N ASP A 57 -23.96 4.58 4.57
CA ASP A 57 -23.85 3.57 3.52
C ASP A 57 -25.18 2.82 3.37
N TYR A 58 -25.82 3.02 2.22
CA TYR A 58 -27.06 2.34 1.85
C TYR A 58 -26.82 0.97 1.20
N MET A 59 -25.58 0.64 0.82
CA MET A 59 -25.25 -0.65 0.19
C MET A 59 -25.09 -1.77 1.22
N SER A 60 -24.78 -1.42 2.47
CA SER A 60 -24.71 -2.38 3.58
C SER A 60 -26.05 -2.50 4.28
N TRP A 61 -26.41 -3.68 4.79
CA TRP A 61 -27.58 -3.88 5.66
C TRP A 61 -28.91 -3.39 5.06
N TYR A 62 -29.25 -3.80 3.84
CA TYR A 62 -30.56 -3.48 3.25
C TYR A 62 -31.72 -4.02 4.10
N PRO A 63 -32.80 -3.25 4.33
CA PRO A 63 -33.10 -1.90 3.81
C PRO A 63 -32.62 -0.73 4.69
N ILE A 64 -31.98 -1.01 5.83
CA ILE A 64 -31.68 -0.02 6.88
C ILE A 64 -30.48 0.85 6.52
N GLY A 65 -29.43 0.28 5.93
CA GLY A 65 -28.15 0.96 5.76
C GLY A 65 -27.28 0.91 7.02
N ARG A 66 -26.12 1.58 6.97
CA ARG A 66 -25.21 1.73 8.11
C ARG A 66 -24.59 3.13 8.17
N PRO A 67 -24.66 3.84 9.30
CA PRO A 67 -23.92 5.09 9.50
C PRO A 67 -22.43 4.79 9.72
N ILE A 68 -21.60 4.88 8.68
CA ILE A 68 -20.18 4.51 8.80
C ILE A 68 -19.39 5.55 9.58
N GLY A 69 -19.66 6.85 9.35
CA GLY A 69 -18.91 7.94 9.98
C GLY A 69 -18.85 7.87 11.52
N THR A 70 -19.85 7.24 12.16
CA THR A 70 -19.92 7.06 13.62
C THR A 70 -19.65 5.64 14.11
N THR A 71 -19.57 4.65 13.22
CA THR A 71 -19.45 3.21 13.58
C THR A 71 -18.13 2.57 13.13
N ILE A 72 -17.16 3.38 12.70
CA ILE A 72 -15.81 2.96 12.31
C ILE A 72 -14.77 3.70 13.14
N TYR A 73 -13.64 3.03 13.44
CA TYR A 73 -12.43 3.70 13.92
C TYR A 73 -11.60 4.19 12.73
N PRO A 74 -11.53 5.51 12.45
CA PRO A 74 -11.03 6.00 11.17
C PRO A 74 -9.49 6.03 11.06
N GLY A 75 -8.76 5.71 12.14
CA GLY A 75 -7.30 5.92 12.19
C GLY A 75 -6.54 5.24 11.05
N MET A 76 -6.92 4.01 10.70
CA MET A 76 -6.28 3.26 9.61
C MET A 76 -6.51 3.91 8.24
N GLN A 77 -7.75 4.34 7.97
CA GLN A 77 -8.14 4.96 6.70
C GLN A 77 -7.37 6.26 6.49
N PHE A 78 -7.28 7.11 7.52
CA PHE A 78 -6.53 8.36 7.43
C PHE A 78 -5.03 8.12 7.27
N ALA A 79 -4.45 7.16 7.98
CA ALA A 79 -3.04 6.82 7.82
C ALA A 79 -2.74 6.32 6.40
N ALA A 80 -3.62 5.50 5.82
CA ALA A 80 -3.48 5.00 4.47
C ALA A 80 -3.57 6.12 3.42
N VAL A 81 -4.57 6.99 3.51
CA VAL A 81 -4.71 8.16 2.61
C VAL A 81 -3.51 9.10 2.75
N TRP A 82 -3.04 9.36 3.97
CA TRP A 82 -1.88 10.21 4.19
C TRP A 82 -0.60 9.64 3.56
N ILE A 83 -0.34 8.33 3.71
CA ILE A 83 0.78 7.66 3.06
C ILE A 83 0.64 7.75 1.53
N TRP A 84 -0.55 7.48 1.00
CA TRP A 84 -0.81 7.56 -0.44
C TRP A 84 -0.59 8.97 -1.01
N GLU A 85 -1.11 10.00 -0.35
CA GLU A 85 -0.87 11.40 -0.72
C GLU A 85 0.61 11.78 -0.63
N ALA A 86 1.29 11.39 0.46
CA ALA A 86 2.72 11.64 0.62
C ALA A 86 3.55 10.95 -0.47
N MET A 87 3.16 9.74 -0.90
CA MET A 87 3.81 9.03 -1.99
C MET A 87 3.63 9.76 -3.33
N LYS A 88 2.44 10.29 -3.63
CA LYS A 88 2.21 11.10 -4.83
C LYS A 88 3.05 12.39 -4.89
N MET A 89 3.41 12.95 -3.74
CA MET A 89 4.30 14.13 -3.68
C MET A 89 5.75 13.81 -4.05
N LEU A 90 6.15 12.53 -4.05
CA LEU A 90 7.51 12.16 -4.41
C LEU A 90 7.71 12.29 -5.93
N PRO A 91 8.79 12.94 -6.40
CA PRO A 91 9.08 13.03 -7.82
C PRO A 91 9.30 11.63 -8.41
N GLU A 92 8.85 11.41 -9.64
CA GLU A 92 9.08 10.15 -10.37
C GLU A 92 10.58 9.94 -10.62
N THR A 93 11.28 9.33 -9.67
CA THR A 93 12.70 9.04 -9.83
C THR A 93 12.88 7.81 -10.71
N LYS A 94 13.24 8.02 -11.98
CA LYS A 94 13.75 6.95 -12.85
C LYS A 94 15.18 6.62 -12.42
N ILE A 95 15.33 5.74 -11.43
CA ILE A 95 16.64 5.23 -11.00
C ILE A 95 17.15 4.28 -12.10
N LYS A 96 17.93 4.80 -13.06
CA LYS A 96 18.68 3.98 -14.00
C LYS A 96 20.02 3.64 -13.34
N MET A 97 20.20 2.38 -12.95
CA MET A 97 21.46 1.91 -12.40
C MET A 97 22.54 1.93 -13.50
N PRO A 98 23.76 2.42 -13.22
CA PRO A 98 24.81 2.44 -14.22
C PRO A 98 25.30 1.01 -14.51
N LYS A 99 25.48 0.68 -15.81
CA LYS A 99 25.74 -0.69 -16.30
C LYS A 99 26.95 -1.37 -15.65
N HIS A 100 27.97 -0.60 -15.28
CA HIS A 100 29.17 -1.13 -14.63
C HIS A 100 28.87 -1.76 -13.25
N ILE A 101 27.95 -1.17 -12.47
CA ILE A 101 27.56 -1.70 -11.14
C ILE A 101 26.71 -2.96 -11.30
N LEU A 102 25.79 -2.97 -12.27
CA LEU A 102 24.93 -4.13 -12.54
C LEU A 102 25.73 -5.37 -12.92
N ASN A 103 26.79 -5.20 -13.72
CA ASN A 103 27.62 -6.31 -14.17
C ASN A 103 28.48 -6.92 -13.05
N GLN A 104 28.70 -6.20 -11.94
CA GLN A 104 29.42 -6.70 -10.77
C GLN A 104 28.52 -7.52 -9.83
N ILE A 105 27.21 -7.41 -9.98
CA ILE A 105 26.21 -8.06 -9.11
C ILE A 105 25.75 -9.37 -9.76
N PRO A 106 25.65 -10.48 -9.01
CA PRO A 106 25.19 -11.74 -9.58
C PRO A 106 23.74 -11.64 -10.10
N LYS A 107 23.44 -12.31 -11.23
CA LYS A 107 22.16 -12.19 -11.95
C LYS A 107 20.91 -12.39 -11.08
N TRP A 108 20.97 -13.27 -10.07
CA TRP A 108 19.86 -13.50 -9.14
C TRP A 108 19.57 -12.26 -8.27
N LEU A 109 20.60 -11.48 -7.94
CA LEU A 109 20.50 -10.28 -7.13
C LEU A 109 20.09 -9.07 -7.99
N GLN A 110 20.46 -9.06 -9.29
CA GLN A 110 19.95 -8.09 -10.27
C GLN A 110 18.41 -8.10 -10.39
N LEU A 111 17.76 -9.24 -10.08
CA LEU A 111 16.30 -9.38 -10.08
C LEU A 111 15.58 -8.44 -9.11
N TYR A 112 16.25 -8.09 -8.00
CA TYR A 112 15.71 -7.23 -6.94
C TYR A 112 15.99 -5.75 -7.17
N PHE A 113 16.87 -5.41 -8.10
CA PHE A 113 17.21 -4.01 -8.39
C PHE A 113 16.29 -3.43 -9.47
N PRO A 114 15.89 -2.15 -9.33
CA PRO A 114 15.07 -1.46 -10.31
C PRO A 114 15.91 -1.15 -11.55
N ASN A 115 16.06 -2.13 -12.43
CA ASN A 115 16.70 -1.95 -13.74
C ASN A 115 15.78 -2.35 -14.90
N ARG A 116 14.48 -2.54 -14.61
CA ARG A 116 13.41 -2.89 -15.56
C ARG A 116 12.36 -1.79 -15.73
N GLY A 117 12.72 -0.52 -15.52
CA GLY A 117 11.86 0.61 -15.88
C GLY A 117 10.45 0.60 -15.28
N ARG A 118 10.23 -0.06 -14.12
CA ARG A 118 8.96 0.08 -13.41
C ARG A 118 8.89 1.48 -12.84
N MET A 119 8.16 2.32 -13.55
CA MET A 119 7.65 3.59 -13.05
C MET A 119 6.99 3.31 -11.69
N LEU A 120 7.33 4.10 -10.67
CA LEU A 120 6.45 4.29 -9.52
C LEU A 120 5.32 5.22 -9.98
N SER A 121 4.56 4.82 -11.01
CA SER A 121 3.30 5.48 -11.29
C SER A 121 2.35 4.99 -10.22
N PHE A 122 2.02 5.87 -9.28
CA PHE A 122 1.08 5.55 -8.23
C PHE A 122 -0.29 5.39 -8.87
N SER A 123 -0.81 4.16 -8.82
CA SER A 123 -2.17 3.86 -9.28
C SER A 123 -3.20 4.72 -8.52
N PRO A 124 -4.37 5.00 -9.15
CA PRO A 124 -5.50 5.51 -8.40
C PRO A 124 -5.78 4.61 -7.19
N MET A 125 -6.36 5.19 -6.14
CA MET A 125 -6.70 4.42 -4.93
C MET A 125 -7.73 3.33 -5.24
N SER A 126 -8.51 3.50 -6.32
CA SER A 126 -9.47 2.53 -6.85
C SER A 126 -8.79 1.41 -7.62
N LEU A 127 -9.27 0.18 -7.42
CA LEU A 127 -8.83 -1.02 -8.12
C LEU A 127 -9.37 -1.13 -9.56
N ASN A 128 -10.35 -0.30 -9.95
CA ASN A 128 -11.14 -0.47 -11.18
C ASN A 128 -10.85 0.57 -12.28
N GLU A 129 -9.72 1.29 -12.22
CA GLU A 129 -9.28 2.22 -13.27
C GLU A 129 -8.00 1.75 -13.98
#